data_AF-A0A843E149-F1
#
_entry.id   AF-A0A843E149-F1
#
_cell.length_a   1.000
_cell.length_b   1.000
_cell.length_c   1.000
_cell.angle_alpha   90.00
_cell.angle_beta   90.00
_cell.angle_gamma   90.00
#
_symmetry.space_group_name_H-M   'P 1'
#
loop_
_entity.id
_entity.type
_entity.pdbx_description
1 polymer ?
#
loop_
_entity_poly.entity_id
_entity_poly.type
_entity_poly.pdbx_seq_one_letter_code
_entity_poly.pdbx_strand_id
1 'polypeptide(L)'
;RQGETLCSKFISEVAEINARGMHSLVCAYNPDCVVLDGPLAREYADLLIGDFGGYLRMPEVCVTELDGNAPLLGAGAYAFSSILEGNCRAL
;
A
#
# COMPACT_ATOMS: atom_id res chain seq x y z
N ARG A 1 -0.40 -2.54 31.80
CA ARG A 1 0.65 -3.56 32.04
C ARG A 1 0.48 -4.85 31.22
N GLN A 2 -0.54 -5.71 31.40
CA GLN A 2 -0.69 -6.90 30.52
C GLN A 2 -1.26 -6.60 29.12
N GLY A 3 -2.08 -5.56 28.97
CA GLY A 3 -2.61 -5.14 27.66
C GLY A 3 -1.56 -4.53 26.72
N GLU A 4 -0.58 -3.79 27.26
CA GLU A 4 0.51 -3.18 26.47
C GLU A 4 1.39 -4.23 25.80
N THR A 5 1.66 -5.35 26.47
CA THR A 5 2.47 -6.44 25.91
C THR A 5 1.74 -7.23 24.83
N LEU A 6 0.41 -7.35 24.90
CA LEU A 6 -0.36 -8.00 23.83
C LEU A 6 -0.45 -7.10 22.60
N CYS A 7 -0.77 -5.81 22.78
CA CYS A 7 -0.83 -4.86 21.67
C CYS A 7 0.52 -4.74 20.96
N SER A 8 1.62 -4.64 21.72
CA SER A 8 2.96 -4.57 21.13
C SER A 8 3.30 -5.83 20.32
N LYS A 9 2.96 -7.03 20.81
CA LYS A 9 3.13 -8.27 20.06
C LYS A 9 2.30 -8.28 18.79
N PHE A 10 1.04 -7.89 18.87
CA PHE A 10 0.16 -7.84 17.70
C PHE A 10 0.72 -6.91 16.61
N ILE A 11 1.13 -5.69 16.98
CA ILE A 11 1.71 -4.73 16.03
C ILE A 11 2.99 -5.28 15.41
N SER A 12 3.87 -5.91 16.21
CA SER A 12 5.09 -6.54 15.71
C SER A 12 4.81 -7.63 14.66
N GLU A 13 3.83 -8.50 14.91
CA GLU A 13 3.44 -9.56 13.97
C GLU A 13 2.85 -8.99 12.68
N VAL A 14 1.98 -7.98 12.79
CA VAL A 14 1.41 -7.29 11.62
C VAL A 14 2.51 -6.63 10.79
N ALA A 15 3.44 -5.95 11.43
CA ALA A 15 4.58 -5.31 10.78
C ALA A 15 5.46 -6.32 10.04
N GLU A 16 5.73 -7.49 10.64
CA GLU A 16 6.51 -8.56 10.00
C GLU A 16 5.78 -9.16 8.79
N ILE A 17 4.46 -9.38 8.89
CA ILE A 17 3.65 -9.89 7.77
C ILE A 17 3.69 -8.89 6.60
N ASN A 18 3.51 -7.61 6.87
CA ASN A 18 3.58 -6.56 5.85
C ASN A 18 4.99 -6.45 5.25
N ALA A 19 6.03 -6.61 6.06
CA ALA A 19 7.42 -6.62 5.58
C ALA A 19 7.70 -7.75 4.58
N ARG A 20 7.17 -8.96 4.83
CA ARG A 20 7.27 -10.10 3.90
C ARG A 20 6.44 -9.89 2.63
N GLY A 21 5.27 -9.26 2.75
CA GLY A 21 4.44 -8.88 1.61
C GLY A 21 5.17 -7.90 0.69
N MET A 22 5.81 -6.88 1.27
CA MET A 22 6.60 -5.90 0.53
C MET A 22 7.81 -6.52 -0.18
N HIS A 23 8.54 -7.44 0.46
CA HIS A 23 9.59 -8.19 -0.25
C HIS A 23 9.06 -8.92 -1.46
N SER A 24 7.89 -9.56 -1.32
CA SER A 24 7.28 -10.28 -2.43
C SER A 24 6.98 -9.35 -3.61
N LEU A 25 6.49 -8.13 -3.34
CA LEU A 25 6.29 -7.11 -4.36
C LEU A 25 7.61 -6.64 -4.98
N VAL A 26 8.65 -6.40 -4.17
CA VAL A 26 9.98 -5.97 -4.64
C VAL A 26 10.61 -7.03 -5.54
N CYS A 27 10.57 -8.29 -5.14
CA CYS A 27 11.09 -9.40 -5.94
C CYS A 27 10.33 -9.59 -7.26
N ALA A 28 9.01 -9.38 -7.26
CA ALA A 28 8.18 -9.61 -8.44
C ALA A 28 8.24 -8.46 -9.45
N TYR A 29 8.30 -7.21 -8.98
CA TYR A 29 8.11 -6.03 -9.82
C TYR A 29 9.30 -5.07 -9.85
N ASN A 30 10.26 -5.18 -8.93
CA ASN A 30 11.37 -4.24 -8.74
C ASN A 30 10.93 -2.76 -8.89
N PRO A 31 9.94 -2.30 -8.11
CA PRO A 31 9.37 -0.98 -8.29
C PRO A 31 10.35 0.10 -7.79
N ASP A 32 10.25 1.30 -8.36
CA ASP A 32 10.93 2.48 -7.81
C ASP A 32 10.18 3.02 -6.57
N CYS A 33 8.85 2.87 -6.54
CA CYS A 33 7.98 3.38 -5.48
C CYS A 33 6.80 2.43 -5.23
N VAL A 34 6.37 2.34 -3.97
CA VAL A 34 5.14 1.69 -3.52
C VAL A 34 4.28 2.72 -2.80
N VAL A 35 3.07 2.93 -3.33
CA VAL A 35 2.07 3.84 -2.74
C VAL A 35 1.10 3.03 -1.89
N LEU A 36 0.92 3.45 -0.64
CA LEU A 36 -0.04 2.89 0.29
C LEU A 36 -1.26 3.80 0.42
N ASP A 37 -2.42 3.20 0.62
CA ASP A 37 -3.67 3.89 0.90
C ASP A 37 -4.45 3.11 1.96
N GLY A 38 -5.50 3.73 2.48
CA GLY A 38 -6.37 3.19 3.50
C GLY A 38 -6.15 3.86 4.86
N PRO A 39 -7.18 3.82 5.74
CA PRO A 39 -7.19 4.58 6.98
C PRO A 39 -6.01 4.25 7.89
N LEU A 40 -5.62 2.98 7.98
CA LEU A 40 -4.52 2.59 8.86
C LEU A 40 -3.14 2.98 8.30
N ALA A 41 -2.93 2.91 6.99
CA ALA A 41 -1.67 3.36 6.39
C ALA A 41 -1.49 4.87 6.54
N ARG A 42 -2.58 5.64 6.47
CA ARG A 42 -2.54 7.10 6.61
C ARG A 42 -2.22 7.58 8.02
N GLU A 43 -2.70 6.88 9.03
CA GLU A 43 -2.50 7.29 10.43
C GLU A 43 -1.35 6.55 11.13
N TYR A 44 -1.03 5.33 10.71
CA TYR A 44 -0.15 4.41 11.45
C TYR A 44 0.84 3.65 10.54
N ALA A 45 1.26 4.22 9.40
CA ALA A 45 2.21 3.56 8.50
C ALA A 45 3.50 3.12 9.21
N ASP A 46 4.01 3.93 10.13
CA ASP A 46 5.19 3.65 10.94
C ASP A 46 5.04 2.41 11.84
N LEU A 47 3.81 2.11 12.27
CA LEU A 47 3.51 0.92 13.07
C LEU A 47 3.25 -0.33 12.23
N LEU A 48 2.74 -0.15 11.00
CA LEU A 48 2.34 -1.24 10.13
C LEU A 48 3.45 -1.71 9.19
N ILE A 49 4.46 -0.89 8.99
CA ILE A 49 5.55 -1.18 8.06
C ILE A 49 6.80 -1.49 8.88
N GLY A 50 7.04 -2.78 9.08
CA GLY A 50 8.21 -3.25 9.82
C GLY A 50 9.52 -3.00 9.08
N ASP A 51 10.62 -3.28 9.76
CA ASP A 51 11.94 -3.34 9.13
C ASP A 51 11.94 -4.40 8.02
N PHE A 52 12.27 -3.98 6.81
CA PHE A 52 12.38 -4.84 5.64
C PHE A 52 13.74 -5.52 5.54
N GLY A 53 14.66 -5.31 6.47
CA GLY A 53 16.01 -5.86 6.37
C GLY A 53 16.79 -5.30 5.16
N GLY A 54 18.07 -5.64 5.09
CA GLY A 54 19.03 -5.01 4.15
C GLY A 54 19.34 -5.81 2.88
N TYR A 55 18.59 -6.87 2.57
CA TYR A 55 18.98 -7.81 1.51
C TYR A 55 18.57 -7.36 0.10
N LEU A 56 17.64 -6.42 -0.03
CA LEU A 56 17.16 -5.87 -1.30
C LEU A 56 17.16 -4.35 -1.25
N ARG A 57 17.35 -3.71 -2.41
CA ARG A 57 17.12 -2.26 -2.54
C ARG A 57 15.63 -2.02 -2.32
N MET A 58 15.30 -1.29 -1.27
CA MET A 58 13.91 -0.95 -0.99
C MET A 58 13.43 0.20 -1.88
N PRO A 59 12.20 0.11 -2.43
CA PRO A 59 11.55 1.23 -3.10
C PRO A 59 11.30 2.37 -2.12
N GLU A 60 11.03 3.55 -2.67
CA GLU A 60 10.37 4.59 -1.89
C GLU A 60 8.99 4.07 -1.45
N VAL A 61 8.62 4.26 -0.18
CA VAL A 61 7.29 3.92 0.32
C VAL A 61 6.61 5.21 0.74
N CYS A 62 5.48 5.53 0.11
CA CYS A 62 4.73 6.74 0.41
C CYS A 62 3.26 6.42 0.64
N VAL A 63 2.56 7.32 1.33
CA VAL A 63 1.12 7.24 1.54
C VAL A 63 0.45 8.25 0.61
N THR A 64 -0.62 7.83 -0.06
CA THR A 64 -1.35 8.71 -0.98
C THR A 64 -2.05 9.86 -0.27
N GLU A 65 -2.04 11.04 -0.91
CA GLU A 65 -2.76 12.23 -0.48
C GLU A 65 -4.22 12.27 -0.97
N LEU A 66 -4.68 11.22 -1.66
CA LEU A 66 -6.01 11.17 -2.27
C LEU A 66 -7.16 10.90 -1.28
N ASP A 67 -6.87 10.91 0.02
CA ASP A 67 -7.84 10.78 1.11
C ASP A 67 -8.79 9.56 0.97
N GLY A 68 -8.26 8.43 0.49
CA GLY A 68 -9.04 7.21 0.24
C GLY A 68 -9.90 7.24 -1.03
N ASN A 69 -9.84 8.31 -1.81
CA ASN A 69 -10.54 8.43 -3.08
C ASN A 69 -9.76 7.85 -4.27
N ALA A 70 -8.56 7.30 -4.04
CA ALA A 70 -7.74 6.73 -5.12
C ALA A 70 -8.51 5.69 -5.98
N PRO A 71 -9.31 4.76 -5.41
CA PRO A 71 -10.10 3.83 -6.22
C PRO A 71 -11.17 4.53 -7.06
N LEU A 72 -11.88 5.52 -6.50
CA LEU A 72 -12.95 6.25 -7.19
C LEU A 72 -12.39 7.10 -8.34
N LEU A 73 -11.31 7.82 -8.07
CA LEU A 73 -10.62 8.64 -9.07
C LEU A 73 -10.02 7.76 -10.18
N GLY A 74 -9.43 6.62 -9.82
CA GLY A 74 -8.92 5.64 -10.77
C GLY A 74 -10.01 5.09 -11.69
N ALA A 75 -11.18 4.74 -11.14
CA ALA A 75 -12.32 4.29 -11.93
C ALA A 75 -12.83 5.38 -12.90
N GLY A 76 -12.92 6.63 -12.44
CA GLY A 76 -13.29 7.76 -13.28
C GLY A 76 -12.30 8.01 -14.42
N ALA A 77 -11.00 8.00 -14.11
CA ALA A 77 -9.92 8.14 -15.09
C ALA A 77 -9.95 7.01 -16.13
N TYR A 78 -10.17 5.77 -15.69
CA TYR A 78 -10.28 4.62 -16.58
C TYR A 78 -11.48 4.71 -17.53
N ALA A 79 -12.66 5.07 -17.01
CA ALA A 79 -13.85 5.27 -17.83
C ALA A 79 -13.65 6.39 -18.86
N PHE A 80 -13.03 7.50 -18.44
CA PHE A 80 -12.70 8.61 -19.33
C PHE A 80 -11.72 8.20 -20.44
N SER A 81 -10.63 7.50 -20.10
CA SER A 81 -9.67 6.97 -21.09
C SER A 81 -10.34 6.02 -22.08
N SER A 82 -11.20 5.14 -21.58
CA SER A 82 -11.94 4.17 -22.41
C SER A 82 -12.86 4.85 -23.43
N ILE A 83 -13.46 5.99 -23.06
CA ILE A 83 -14.27 6.80 -23.99
C ILE A 83 -13.38 7.43 -25.07
N LEU A 84 -12.23 8.00 -24.69
CA LEU A 84 -11.30 8.63 -25.63
C LEU A 84 -10.70 7.63 -26.62
N GLU A 85 -10.43 6.40 -26.19
CA GLU A 85 -9.89 5.33 -27.02
C GLU A 85 -10.96 4.65 -27.91
N GLY A 86 -12.24 5.05 -27.81
CA GLY A 86 -13.33 4.43 -28.57
C GLY A 86 -13.66 3.00 -28.11
N ASN A 87 -13.17 2.59 -26.94
CA ASN A 87 -13.38 1.27 -26.35
C ASN A 87 -14.73 1.17 -25.62
N CYS A 88 -15.47 2.27 -25.52
CA CYS A 88 -16.79 2.29 -24.89
C CYS A 88 -17.88 1.92 -25.91
N ARG A 89 -18.39 0.68 -25.83
CA ARG A 89 -19.67 0.32 -26.47
C ARG A 89 -20.80 0.74 -25.54
N ALA A 90 -21.70 1.60 -26.01
CA ALA A 90 -22.95 1.87 -25.30
C ALA A 90 -23.68 0.54 -25.08
N LEU A 91 -24.07 0.27 -23.83
CA LEU A 91 -24.96 -0.84 -23.47
C LEU A 91 -26.30 -0.69 -24.19
#